data_AF-X1KWR8-F1
#
_entry.id   AF-X1KWR8-F1
#
_cell.length_a   1.000
_cell.length_b   1.000
_cell.length_c   1.000
_cell.angle_alpha   90.00
_cell.angle_beta   90.00
_cell.angle_gamma   90.00
#
_symmetry.space_group_name_H-M   'P 1'
#
loop_
_entity.id
_entity.type
_entity.pdbx_description
1 polymer ?
#
loop_
_entity_poly.entity_id
_entity_poly.type
_entity_poly.pdbx_seq_one_letter_code
_entity_poly.pdbx_strand_id
1 'polypeptide(L)'
;LSELEGNIAEYCRKKKIPYALTLFSGAARVAPFARYGRGFVYVAERIQEVAKSVGLKEVSSGPNLSILEPYDQGVFYGSRAIGRLSVACDIQLYLDLVGYRGRGEESANFLLKQRIEPRW
;
A
#
# COMPACT_ATOMS: atom_id res chain seq x y z
N LEU A 1 -10.06 6.93 5.31
CA LEU A 1 -9.01 6.22 4.53
C LEU A 1 -9.28 4.73 4.42
N SER A 2 -9.47 3.99 5.53
CA SER A 2 -9.75 2.54 5.49
C SER A 2 -10.97 2.15 4.62
N GLU A 3 -12.02 2.98 4.59
CA GLU A 3 -13.18 2.77 3.72
C GLU A 3 -12.82 2.91 2.23
N LEU A 4 -12.12 3.99 1.87
CA LEU A 4 -11.63 4.25 0.51
C LEU A 4 -10.71 3.13 0.00
N GLU A 5 -9.78 2.66 0.83
CA GLU A 5 -8.94 1.49 0.54
C GLU A 5 -9.77 0.22 0.31
N GLY A 6 -10.87 0.05 1.07
CA GLY A 6 -11.84 -1.02 0.90
C GLY A 6 -12.59 -0.96 -0.43
N ASN A 7 -13.00 0.23 -0.86
CA ASN A 7 -13.71 0.43 -2.13
C ASN A 7 -12.78 0.17 -3.32
N ILE A 8 -11.52 0.61 -3.24
CA ILE A 8 -10.48 0.30 -4.24
C ILE A 8 -10.26 -1.22 -4.30
N ALA A 9 -10.14 -1.87 -3.13
CA ALA A 9 -9.96 -3.31 -3.04
C ALA A 9 -11.11 -4.09 -3.69
N GLU A 10 -12.35 -3.67 -3.49
CA GLU A 10 -13.52 -4.29 -4.10
C GLU A 10 -13.51 -4.13 -5.62
N TYR A 11 -13.26 -2.91 -6.11
CA TYR A 11 -13.19 -2.63 -7.54
C TYR A 11 -12.08 -3.43 -8.23
N CYS A 12 -10.86 -3.38 -7.70
CA CYS A 12 -9.72 -4.11 -8.25
C CYS A 12 -9.97 -5.61 -8.26
N ARG A 13 -10.58 -6.17 -7.20
CA ARG A 13 -10.95 -7.59 -7.14
C ARG A 13 -11.97 -7.97 -8.21
N LYS A 14 -13.03 -7.16 -8.38
CA LYS A 14 -14.08 -7.41 -9.38
C LYS A 14 -13.54 -7.36 -10.81
N LYS A 15 -12.59 -6.46 -11.07
CA LYS A 15 -11.96 -6.28 -12.38
C LYS A 15 -10.71 -7.13 -12.60
N LYS A 16 -10.30 -7.91 -11.58
CA LYS A 16 -9.05 -8.71 -11.57
C LYS A 16 -7.80 -7.86 -11.84
N ILE A 17 -7.79 -6.62 -11.37
CA ILE A 17 -6.66 -5.70 -11.46
C ILE A 17 -5.74 -5.97 -10.26
N PRO A 18 -4.46 -6.34 -10.48
CA PRO A 18 -3.51 -6.48 -9.38
C PRO A 18 -3.34 -5.17 -8.62
N TYR A 19 -3.44 -5.25 -7.29
CA TYR A 19 -3.23 -4.12 -6.40
C TYR A 19 -2.64 -4.60 -5.07
N ALA A 20 -1.95 -3.70 -4.37
CA ALA A 20 -1.44 -3.95 -3.04
C ALA A 20 -1.31 -2.64 -2.25
N LEU A 21 -1.74 -2.63 -0.99
CA LEU A 21 -1.43 -1.53 -0.08
C LEU A 21 0.08 -1.52 0.22
N THR A 22 0.66 -0.34 0.13
CA THR A 22 2.11 -0.08 0.22
C THR A 22 2.38 1.08 1.19
N LEU A 23 3.64 1.44 1.43
CA LEU A 23 4.09 2.45 2.38
C LEU A 23 3.34 2.32 3.72
N PHE A 24 2.87 3.43 4.26
CA PHE A 24 2.18 3.48 5.53
C PHE A 24 0.83 2.75 5.53
N SER A 25 0.12 2.68 4.40
CA SER A 25 -1.14 1.92 4.30
C SER A 25 -0.91 0.44 4.52
N GLY A 26 0.15 -0.11 3.92
CA GLY A 26 0.53 -1.51 4.11
C GLY A 26 1.16 -1.74 5.48
N ALA A 27 2.08 -0.87 5.91
CA ALA A 27 2.74 -0.97 7.21
C ALA A 27 1.76 -0.93 8.38
N ALA A 28 0.72 -0.09 8.31
CA ALA A 28 -0.33 -0.02 9.34
C ALA A 28 -1.13 -1.32 9.51
N ARG A 29 -1.06 -2.27 8.57
CA ARG A 29 -1.71 -3.58 8.69
C ARG A 29 -0.85 -4.61 9.41
N VAL A 30 0.43 -4.32 9.63
CA VAL A 30 1.42 -5.29 10.13
C VAL A 30 2.25 -4.75 11.29
N ALA A 31 2.29 -3.42 11.47
CA ALA A 31 2.95 -2.72 12.56
C ALA A 31 1.89 -2.01 13.43
N PRO A 32 1.66 -2.45 14.68
CA PRO A 32 0.56 -1.96 15.53
C PRO A 32 0.57 -0.46 15.82
N PHE A 33 1.75 0.17 15.79
CA PHE A 33 1.93 1.58 16.12
C PHE A 33 1.93 2.49 14.88
N ALA A 34 1.96 1.92 13.67
CA ALA A 34 2.06 2.71 12.44
C ALA A 34 0.74 3.45 12.16
N ARG A 35 0.73 4.75 12.45
CA ARG A 35 -0.36 5.66 12.09
C ARG A 35 -0.07 6.31 10.74
N TYR A 36 -1.10 6.49 9.92
CA TYR A 36 -0.97 7.10 8.60
C TYR A 36 -2.04 8.15 8.36
N GLY A 37 -1.62 9.31 7.85
CA GLY A 37 -2.51 10.41 7.45
C GLY A 37 -2.80 10.43 5.95
N ARG A 38 -2.10 9.61 5.16
CA ARG A 38 -2.24 9.48 3.71
C ARG A 38 -2.18 8.01 3.34
N GLY A 39 -3.09 7.59 2.46
CA GLY A 39 -3.11 6.22 1.96
C GLY A 39 -2.20 6.05 0.74
N PHE A 40 -1.69 4.84 0.55
CA PHE A 40 -0.85 4.48 -0.58
C PHE A 40 -1.21 3.08 -1.10
N VAL A 41 -1.38 2.96 -2.42
CA VAL A 41 -1.74 1.70 -3.06
C VAL A 41 -1.04 1.57 -4.40
N TYR A 42 -0.40 0.42 -4.64
CA TYR A 42 0.02 0.03 -5.99
C TYR A 42 -1.18 -0.48 -6.75
N VAL A 43 -1.30 -0.08 -8.01
CA VAL A 43 -2.30 -0.58 -8.95
C VAL A 43 -1.59 -0.82 -10.28
N ALA A 44 -1.64 -2.06 -10.78
CA ALA A 44 -0.85 -2.49 -11.93
C ALA A 44 -1.26 -1.81 -13.25
N GLU A 45 -2.55 -1.53 -13.44
CA GLU A 45 -3.09 -1.00 -14.67
C GLU A 45 -4.39 -0.24 -14.41
N ARG A 46 -4.85 0.54 -15.39
CA ARG A 46 -6.17 1.21 -15.38
C ARG A 46 -6.38 2.12 -14.16
N ILE A 47 -5.31 2.76 -13.71
CA ILE A 47 -5.30 3.66 -12.54
C ILE A 47 -6.43 4.71 -12.61
N GLN A 48 -6.66 5.28 -13.78
CA GLN A 48 -7.71 6.28 -14.01
C GLN A 48 -9.12 5.69 -13.85
N GLU A 49 -9.34 4.43 -14.25
CA GLU A 49 -10.61 3.75 -14.04
C GLU A 49 -10.83 3.44 -12.56
N VAL A 50 -9.78 2.96 -11.87
CA VAL A 50 -9.84 2.72 -10.42
C VAL A 50 -10.14 4.02 -9.68
N ALA A 51 -9.44 5.11 -10.00
CA ALA A 51 -9.65 6.40 -9.37
C ALA A 51 -11.08 6.93 -9.55
N LYS A 52 -11.59 6.89 -10.79
CA LYS A 52 -12.97 7.31 -11.08
C LYS A 52 -14.01 6.43 -10.38
N SER A 53 -13.75 5.12 -10.27
CA SER A 53 -14.70 4.18 -9.65
C SER A 53 -15.00 4.47 -8.18
N VAL A 54 -14.05 5.09 -7.48
CA VAL A 54 -14.17 5.47 -6.07
C VAL A 54 -14.30 6.98 -5.87
N GLY A 55 -14.57 7.73 -6.94
CA GLY A 55 -14.82 9.17 -6.89
C GLY A 55 -13.60 10.01 -6.50
N LEU A 56 -12.38 9.54 -6.77
CA LEU A 56 -11.18 10.31 -6.49
C LEU A 56 -11.07 11.51 -7.44
N LYS A 57 -10.57 12.61 -6.89
CA LYS A 57 -10.17 13.80 -7.63
C LYS A 57 -8.66 13.92 -7.58
N GLU A 58 -8.03 14.07 -8.74
CA GLU A 58 -6.60 14.34 -8.84
C GLU A 58 -6.29 15.74 -8.29
N VAL A 59 -5.21 15.85 -7.52
CA VAL A 59 -4.74 17.09 -6.90
C VAL A 59 -3.24 17.23 -7.05
N SER A 60 -2.76 18.46 -7.22
CA SER A 60 -1.33 18.75 -7.36
C SER A 60 -0.56 18.80 -6.05
N SER A 61 -1.26 18.91 -4.91
CA SER A 61 -0.63 18.91 -3.58
C SER A 61 -1.55 18.35 -2.50
N GLY A 62 -0.93 17.81 -1.45
CA GLY A 62 -1.64 17.29 -0.27
C GLY A 62 -2.65 16.16 -0.54
N PRO A 63 -2.33 15.14 -1.37
CA PRO A 63 -3.28 14.03 -1.60
C PRO A 63 -3.52 13.27 -0.29
N ASN A 64 -4.78 12.88 -0.05
CA ASN A 64 -5.14 11.98 1.04
C ASN A 64 -4.91 10.51 0.67
N LEU A 65 -4.83 10.19 -0.62
CA LEU A 65 -4.50 8.87 -1.17
C LEU A 65 -3.63 9.04 -2.42
N SER A 66 -2.58 8.24 -2.53
CA SER A 66 -1.78 8.12 -3.74
C SER A 66 -1.95 6.72 -4.34
N ILE A 67 -2.40 6.68 -5.60
CA ILE A 67 -2.34 5.47 -6.42
C ILE A 67 -1.02 5.51 -7.19
N LEU A 68 -0.21 4.48 -7.01
CA LEU A 68 1.12 4.37 -7.59
C LEU A 68 1.10 3.35 -8.71
N GLU A 69 1.57 3.77 -9.89
CA GLU A 69 1.94 2.83 -10.94
C GLU A 69 3.29 2.22 -10.57
N PRO A 70 3.38 0.90 -10.34
CA PRO A 70 4.65 0.29 -10.00
C PRO A 70 5.55 0.20 -11.23
N TYR A 71 6.87 0.27 -11.01
CA TYR A 71 7.86 0.10 -12.08
C TYR A 71 7.74 -1.28 -12.76
N ASP A 72 7.49 -2.32 -11.98
CA ASP A 72 7.27 -3.68 -12.46
C ASP A 72 6.30 -4.47 -11.55
N GLN A 73 5.86 -5.64 -12.01
CA GLN A 73 4.89 -6.48 -11.31
C GLN A 73 5.46 -7.17 -10.05
N GLY A 74 6.77 -7.14 -9.85
CA GLY A 74 7.48 -7.71 -8.71
C GLY A 74 7.06 -7.11 -7.38
N VAL A 75 6.54 -5.87 -7.35
CA VAL A 75 5.97 -5.28 -6.12
C VAL A 75 4.79 -6.09 -5.56
N PHE A 76 4.13 -6.87 -6.41
CA PHE A 76 3.02 -7.73 -6.00
C PHE A 76 3.50 -9.10 -5.52
N TYR A 77 4.77 -9.46 -5.73
CA TYR A 77 5.31 -10.75 -5.31
C TYR A 77 5.24 -10.91 -3.80
N GLY A 78 4.68 -12.04 -3.35
CA GLY A 78 4.46 -12.32 -1.94
C GLY A 78 3.44 -11.40 -1.26
N SER A 79 2.65 -10.62 -2.03
CA SER A 79 1.52 -9.88 -1.46
C SER A 79 0.55 -10.85 -0.80
N ARG A 80 -0.07 -10.40 0.29
CA ARG A 80 -0.96 -11.24 1.09
C ARG A 80 -2.26 -10.54 1.43
N ALA A 81 -3.31 -11.34 1.57
CA ALA A 81 -4.58 -10.85 2.06
C ALA A 81 -4.50 -10.62 3.58
N ILE A 82 -4.80 -9.40 4.03
CA ILE A 82 -5.08 -9.07 5.42
C ILE A 82 -6.53 -8.59 5.49
N GLY A 83 -7.42 -9.46 5.95
CA GLY A 83 -8.86 -9.27 5.81
C GLY A 83 -9.26 -9.19 4.33
N ARG A 84 -9.94 -8.11 3.93
CA ARG A 84 -10.36 -7.87 2.53
C ARG A 84 -9.34 -7.13 1.68
N LEU A 85 -8.14 -6.86 2.19
CA LEU A 85 -7.15 -6.00 1.55
C LEU A 85 -5.93 -6.82 1.12
N SER A 86 -5.48 -6.63 -0.12
CA SER A 86 -4.17 -7.06 -0.56
C SER A 86 -3.11 -6.09 -0.02
N VAL A 87 -2.09 -6.62 0.65
CA VAL A 87 -0.99 -5.85 1.25
C VAL A 87 0.33 -6.37 0.70
N ALA A 88 1.23 -5.46 0.31
CA ALA A 88 2.55 -5.82 -0.19
C ALA A 88 3.34 -6.65 0.85
N CYS A 89 4.30 -7.44 0.39
CA CYS A 89 5.09 -8.28 1.28
C CYS A 89 5.96 -7.44 2.24
N ASP A 90 6.41 -8.04 3.36
CA ASP A 90 7.18 -7.31 4.38
C ASP A 90 8.46 -6.66 3.79
N ILE A 91 9.10 -7.32 2.82
CA ILE A 91 10.30 -6.81 2.13
C ILE A 91 9.95 -5.58 1.29
N GLN A 92 8.91 -5.64 0.47
CA GLN A 92 8.48 -4.49 -0.34
C GLN A 92 8.09 -3.31 0.56
N LEU A 93 7.32 -3.54 1.63
CA LEU A 93 6.95 -2.50 2.59
C LEU A 93 8.16 -1.85 3.26
N TYR A 94 9.19 -2.64 3.58
CA TYR A 94 10.45 -2.12 4.11
C TYR A 94 11.14 -1.20 3.10
N LEU A 95 11.31 -1.65 1.85
CA LEU A 95 11.94 -0.86 0.79
C LEU A 95 11.17 0.45 0.52
N ASP A 96 9.85 0.38 0.47
CA ASP A 96 8.98 1.53 0.24
C ASP A 96 9.10 2.58 1.34
N LEU A 97 9.27 2.14 2.59
CA LEU A 97 9.38 3.02 3.76
C LEU A 97 10.78 3.61 3.94
N VAL A 98 11.85 2.84 3.69
CA VAL A 98 13.23 3.34 3.79
C VAL A 98 13.47 4.48 2.79
N GLY A 99 12.88 4.38 1.60
CA GLY A 99 12.95 5.45 0.60
C GLY A 99 12.09 6.67 0.93
N TYR A 100 11.16 6.57 1.88
CA TYR A 100 10.17 7.61 2.15
C TYR A 100 10.54 8.47 3.37
N ARG A 101 10.88 9.74 3.11
CA ARG A 101 11.34 10.70 4.13
C ARG A 101 10.34 10.84 5.30
N GLY A 102 10.87 10.94 6.52
CA GLY A 102 10.11 11.23 7.74
C GLY A 102 9.80 9.99 8.59
N ARG A 103 8.55 9.82 9.02
CA ARG A 103 8.08 8.74 9.94
C ARG A 103 8.17 7.31 9.37
N GLY A 104 8.75 7.12 8.19
CA GLY A 104 8.94 5.81 7.56
C GLY A 104 9.94 4.94 8.31
N GLU A 105 10.97 5.56 8.90
CA GLU A 105 12.12 4.86 9.48
C GLU A 105 11.74 3.95 10.66
N GLU A 106 10.89 4.39 11.58
CA GLU A 106 10.43 3.55 12.70
C GLU A 106 9.63 2.34 12.21
N SER A 107 8.76 2.54 11.21
CA SER A 107 7.97 1.46 10.63
C SER A 107 8.85 0.49 9.84
N ALA A 108 9.84 1.00 9.09
CA ALA A 108 10.83 0.20 8.38
C ALA A 108 11.68 -0.63 9.34
N ASN A 109 12.20 -0.01 10.40
CA ASN A 109 12.99 -0.71 11.42
C ASN A 109 12.19 -1.82 12.10
N PHE A 110 10.91 -1.60 12.39
CA PHE A 110 10.07 -2.66 12.92
C PHE A 110 9.84 -3.80 11.91
N LEU A 111 9.58 -3.49 10.64
CA LEU A 111 9.46 -4.52 9.60
C LEU A 111 10.75 -5.35 9.55
N LEU A 112 11.91 -4.70 9.52
CA LEU A 112 13.21 -5.36 9.51
C LEU A 112 13.38 -6.28 10.73
N LYS A 113 13.28 -5.70 11.94
CA LYS A 113 13.60 -6.41 13.20
C LYS A 113 12.56 -7.46 13.60
N GLN A 114 11.28 -7.22 13.34
CA GLN A 114 10.19 -8.02 13.91
C GLN A 114 9.48 -8.90 12.90
N ARG A 115 9.64 -8.64 11.59
CA ARG A 115 8.91 -9.37 10.54
C ARG A 115 9.84 -10.09 9.56
N ILE A 116 10.98 -9.47 9.25
CA ILE A 116 11.91 -9.94 8.22
C ILE A 116 13.02 -10.79 8.84
N GLU A 117 13.84 -10.24 9.75
CA GLU A 117 14.94 -10.95 10.42
C GLU A 117 14.55 -12.30 11.05
N PRO A 118 13.38 -12.45 11.72
CA PRO A 118 12.99 -13.73 12.31
C PRO A 118 12.66 -14.86 11.32
N ARG A 119 12.64 -14.58 10.01
CA ARG A 119 12.25 -15.51 8.95
C ARG A 119 13.41 -15.86 8.01
N TRP A 120 14.61 -15.39 8.32
CA TRP A 120 15.84 -15.63 7.57
C TRP A 120 16.51 -16.94 7.93
#